data_AF-A0AAU9HD86-F1
#
_entry.id   AF-A0AAU9HD86-F1
#
_cell.length_a   1.000
_cell.length_b   1.000
_cell.length_c   1.000
_cell.angle_alpha   90.00
_cell.angle_beta   90.00
_cell.angle_gamma   90.00
#
_symmetry.space_group_name_H-M   'P 1'
#
loop_
_entity.id
_entity.type
_entity.pdbx_description
1 polymer ?
#
loop_
_entity_poly.entity_id
_entity_poly.type
_entity_poly.pdbx_seq_one_letter_code
_entity_poly.pdbx_strand_id
1 'polypeptide(L)' 'MRFFSNKTATLSVCFLLLGTGFMLIENSVYQYVDHNGVLHESVFMPLSILCFALGVLIVVSLLARKVFGPFKSARAGGH' A
#
# COMPACT_ATOMS: atom_id res chain seq x y z
N MET A 1 -19.31 -5.01 -7.89
CA MET A 1 -18.00 -4.31 -7.93
C MET A 1 -18.17 -2.84 -7.54
N ARG A 2 -18.11 -2.50 -6.25
CA ARG A 2 -18.28 -1.09 -5.76
C ARG A 2 -16.97 -0.41 -5.35
N PHE A 3 -15.85 -1.14 -5.36
CA PHE A 3 -14.54 -0.62 -4.95
C PHE A 3 -14.04 0.50 -5.88
N PHE A 4 -14.25 0.38 -7.20
CA PHE A 4 -13.77 1.35 -8.19
C PHE A 4 -14.53 2.69 -8.22
N SER A 5 -15.69 2.80 -7.57
CA SER A 5 -16.43 4.06 -7.51
C SER A 5 -15.78 5.07 -6.54
N ASN A 6 -14.90 4.60 -5.65
CA ASN A 6 -14.27 5.42 -4.63
C ASN A 6 -12.84 5.77 -5.07
N LYS A 7 -12.62 7.01 -5.51
CA LYS A 7 -11.33 7.50 -6.02
C LYS A 7 -10.17 7.19 -5.05
N THR A 8 -10.40 7.29 -3.74
CA THR A 8 -9.43 6.97 -2.69
C THR A 8 -9.10 5.48 -2.60
N ALA A 9 -10.10 4.60 -2.78
CA ALA A 9 -9.87 3.16 -2.76
C ALA A 9 -9.11 2.70 -4.00
N THR A 10 -9.44 3.25 -5.18
CA THR A 10 -8.69 3.01 -6.41
C THR A 10 -7.24 3.47 -6.26
N LEU A 11 -7.00 4.67 -5.70
CA LEU A 11 -5.65 5.18 -5.47
C LEU A 11 -4.82 4.26 -4.55
N SER A 12 -5.43 3.77 -3.47
CA SER A 12 -4.78 2.80 -2.56
C SER A 12 -4.39 1.51 -3.26
N VAL A 13 -5.29 0.93 -4.07
CA VAL A 13 -4.99 -0.27 -4.87
C VAL A 13 -3.87 0.01 -5.87
N CYS A 14 -3.86 1.17 -6.54
CA CYS A 14 -2.78 1.57 -7.42
C CYS A 14 -1.43 1.60 -6.68
N PHE A 15 -1.36 2.22 -5.49
CA PHE A 15 -0.13 2.26 -4.69
C PHE A 15 0.35 0.87 -4.25
N LEU A 16 -0.57 -0.01 -3.85
CA LEU A 16 -0.23 -1.40 -3.50
C LEU A 16 0.32 -2.17 -4.70
N LEU A 17 -0.34 -2.09 -5.85
CA LEU A 17 0.11 -2.75 -7.08
C LEU A 17 1.45 -2.20 -7.56
N LEU A 18 1.65 -0.88 -7.50
CA LEU A 18 2.90 -0.23 -7.87
C LEU A 18 4.04 -0.65 -6.94
N GLY A 19 3.79 -0.68 -5.63
CA GLY A 19 4.76 -1.16 -4.63
C GLY A 19 5.15 -2.62 -4.87
N THR A 20 4.16 -3.51 -5.10
CA THR A 20 4.43 -4.91 -5.46
C THR A 20 5.22 -5.01 -6.77
N GLY A 21 4.89 -4.20 -7.77
CA GLY A 21 5.62 -4.15 -9.05
C GLY A 21 7.10 -3.79 -8.86
N PHE A 22 7.39 -2.74 -8.08
CA PHE A 22 8.77 -2.37 -7.76
C PHE A 22 9.51 -3.45 -6.97
N MET A 23 8.84 -4.11 -6.02
CA MET A 23 9.43 -5.22 -5.26
C MET A 23 9.79 -6.41 -6.18
N LEU A 24 8.92 -6.74 -7.13
CA LEU A 24 9.17 -7.80 -8.11
C LEU A 24 10.35 -7.46 -9.03
N ILE A 25 10.42 -6.21 -9.50
CA ILE A 25 11.52 -5.73 -10.34
C ILE A 25 12.84 -5.78 -9.57
N GLU A 26 12.86 -5.29 -8.33
CA GLU A 26 14.05 -5.33 -7.47
C GLU A 26 14.56 -6.76 -7.33
N ASN A 27 13.69 -7.68 -6.92
CA ASN A 27 14.07 -9.06 -6.63
C ASN A 27 14.45 -9.86 -7.89
N SER A 28 13.98 -9.46 -9.07
CA SER A 28 14.21 -10.22 -10.32
C SER A 28 15.37 -9.67 -11.15
N VAL A 29 15.66 -8.36 -11.05
CA VAL A 29 16.58 -7.67 -11.97
C VAL A 29 17.76 -7.06 -11.24
N TYR A 30 17.54 -6.48 -10.06
CA TYR A 30 18.54 -5.61 -9.43
C TYR A 30 19.23 -6.24 -8.24
N GLN A 31 18.53 -7.07 -7.47
CA GLN A 31 19.06 -7.70 -6.26
C GLN A 31 19.84 -8.96 -6.63
N TYR A 32 21.15 -8.81 -6.80
CA TYR A 32 22.07 -9.93 -7.02
C TYR A 32 23.43 -9.67 -6.38
N VAL A 33 24.18 -10.75 -6.14
CA VAL A 33 25.55 -10.71 -5.66
C VAL A 33 26.49 -10.96 -6.84
N ASP A 34 27.47 -10.08 -7.04
CA ASP A 34 28.44 -10.22 -8.11
C ASP A 34 29.52 -11.29 -7.79
N HIS A 35 30.44 -11.52 -8.74
CA HIS A 35 31.54 -12.47 -8.54
C HIS A 35 32.54 -12.06 -7.45
N ASN A 36 32.57 -10.77 -7.08
CA ASN A 36 33.43 -10.23 -6.03
C ASN A 36 32.74 -10.27 -4.65
N GLY A 37 31.52 -10.80 -4.56
CA GLY A 37 30.73 -10.86 -3.33
C GLY A 37 30.05 -9.54 -2.98
N VAL A 38 29.99 -8.57 -3.90
CA VAL A 38 29.34 -7.28 -3.70
C VAL A 38 27.85 -7.42 -4.00
N LEU A 39 27.02 -6.97 -3.07
CA LEU A 39 25.57 -6.89 -3.25
C LEU A 39 25.25 -5.67 -4.10
N HIS A 40 24.61 -5.90 -5.25
CA HIS A 40 24.02 -4.86 -6.07
C HIS A 40 22.54 -4.79 -5.71
N GLU A 41 22.08 -3.58 -5.41
CA GLU A 41 20.68 -3.25 -5.11
C GLU A 41 20.30 -1.98 -5.87
N SER A 42 19.00 -1.69 -5.94
CA SER A 42 18.53 -0.45 -6.55
C SER A 42 17.58 0.34 -5.64
N VAL A 43 17.26 1.55 -6.09
CA VAL A 43 16.27 2.41 -5.43
C VAL A 43 14.84 1.85 -5.50
N PHE A 44 14.59 0.78 -6.27
CA PHE A 44 13.27 0.15 -6.32
C PHE A 44 12.89 -0.49 -4.99
N MET A 45 13.84 -0.98 -4.17
CA MET A 45 13.53 -1.50 -2.83
C MET A 45 12.90 -0.43 -1.92
N PRO A 46 13.56 0.71 -1.62
CA PRO A 46 12.96 1.74 -0.77
C PRO A 46 11.69 2.34 -1.37
N LEU A 47 11.61 2.47 -2.70
CA LEU A 47 10.41 2.98 -3.37
C LEU A 47 9.22 2.01 -3.26
N SER A 48 9.47 0.70 -3.34
CA SER A 48 8.45 -0.33 -3.14
C SER A 48 7.83 -0.24 -1.75
N ILE A 49 8.67 -0.09 -0.72
CA ILE A 49 8.26 0.03 0.68
C ILE A 49 7.43 1.29 0.88
N LEU A 50 7.85 2.44 0.34
CA LEU A 50 7.10 3.69 0.44
C LEU A 50 5.72 3.57 -0.20
N CYS A 51 5.64 3.04 -1.43
CA CYS A 51 4.36 2.85 -2.11
C CYS A 51 3.44 1.87 -1.37
N PHE A 52 4.00 0.76 -0.88
CA PHE A 52 3.24 -0.23 -0.15
C PHE A 52 2.75 0.31 1.20
N ALA A 53 3.60 1.01 1.94
CA ALA A 53 3.23 1.66 3.21
C ALA A 53 2.11 2.68 3.01
N LEU A 54 2.20 3.55 2.01
CA LEU A 54 1.13 4.50 1.68
C LEU A 54 -0.16 3.79 1.29
N GLY A 55 -0.08 2.74 0.45
CA GLY A 55 -1.21 1.91 0.06
C GLY A 55 -1.92 1.32 1.28
N VAL A 56 -1.18 0.67 2.18
CA VAL A 56 -1.69 0.07 3.43
C VAL A 56 -2.28 1.13 4.35
N LEU A 57 -1.62 2.27 4.55
CA LEU A 57 -2.13 3.35 5.40
C LEU A 57 -3.49 3.87 4.91
N ILE A 58 -3.68 4.00 3.60
CA ILE A 58 -4.97 4.40 3.03
C ILE A 58 -6.02 3.30 3.24
N VAL A 59 -5.69 2.02 3.01
CA VAL A 59 -6.62 0.90 3.29
C VAL A 59 -7.06 0.91 4.75
N VAL A 60 -6.11 0.96 5.68
CA VAL A 60 -6.37 0.95 7.12
C VAL A 60 -7.24 2.15 7.51
N SER A 61 -6.96 3.34 6.97
CA SER A 61 -7.76 4.54 7.22
C SER A 61 -9.20 4.41 6.71
N LEU A 62 -9.40 3.80 5.54
CA LEU A 62 -10.75 3.55 5.00
C LEU A 62 -11.50 2.49 5.82
N LEU A 63 -10.83 1.43 6.25
CA LEU A 63 -11.41 0.41 7.12
C LEU A 63 -11.76 0.99 8.49
N ALA A 64 -10.87 1.78 9.09
CA ALA A 64 -11.12 2.49 10.34
C ALA A 64 -12.36 3.39 10.21
N ARG A 65 -12.46 4.22 9.16
CA ARG A 65 -13.66 5.04 8.92
C ARG A 65 -14.93 4.20 8.81
N LYS A 66 -14.86 3.04 8.17
CA LYS A 66 -16.01 2.15 8.02
C LYS A 66 -16.41 1.46 9.33
N VAL A 67 -15.45 1.16 10.21
CA VAL A 67 -15.70 0.54 11.52
C VAL A 67 -16.15 1.58 12.56
N PHE A 68 -15.52 2.76 12.61
CA PHE A 68 -15.82 3.82 13.58
C PHE A 68 -16.96 4.75 13.16
N GLY A 69 -17.21 4.92 11.86
CA GLY A 69 -18.35 5.69 11.34
C GLY A 69 -19.72 5.27 11.91
N PRO A 70 -20.09 3.98 11.88
CA PRO A 70 -21.36 3.53 12.47
C PRO A 70 -21.38 3.69 14.00
N PHE A 71 -20.24 3.54 14.67
CA PHE A 71 -20.13 3.72 16.12
C PHE A 71 -20.40 5.17 16.57
N LYS A 72 -19.92 6.16 15.80
CA LYS A 72 -20.18 7.57 16.07
C LYS A 72 -21.64 7.94 15.81
N SER A 73 -22.27 7.34 14.79
CA SER A 73 -23.71 7.56 14.49
C SER A 73 -24.63 6.95 15.54
N ALA A 74 -24.29 5.77 16.08
CA ALA A 74 -25.05 5.14 17.16
C ALA A 74 -24.97 5.93 18.48
N ARG A 75 -23.85 6.60 18.74
CA ARG A 75 -23.63 7.40 19.95
C ARG A 75 -24.30 8.79 19.90
N ALA A 76 -24.58 9.32 18.70
CA ALA A 76 -25.24 10.61 18.52
C ALA A 76 -26.78 10.52 18.47
N GLY A 77 -27.35 9.32 18.41
CA GLY A 77 -28.80 9.07 18.40
C GLY A 77 -29.40 8.63 19.74
N GLY A 78 -28.60 8.61 20.81
CA GLY A 78 -29.06 8.29 22.16
C GLY A 78 -29.40 9.55 22.94
N HIS A 79 -30.70 9.92 22.88
CA HIS A 79 -31.47 10.78 23.80
C HIS A 79 -30.82 12.06 24.34
#